data_AF-A0A0N4YNQ0-F1
#
_entry.id   AF-A0A0N4YNQ0-F1
#
_cell.length_a   1.000
_cell.length_b   1.000
_cell.length_c   1.000
_cell.angle_alpha   90.00
_cell.angle_beta   90.00
_cell.angle_gamma   90.00
#
_symmetry.space_group_name_H-M   'P 1'
#
loop_
_entity.id
_entity.type
_entity.pdbx_description
1 polymer ?
#
loop_
_entity_poly.entity_id
_entity_poly.type
_entity_poly.pdbx_seq_one_letter_code
_entity_poly.pdbx_strand_id
1 'polypeptide(L)'
;MTGTKQPNTLKALSNWRLKGLSLTITTGRESDQVKFGVTSHELAHTLGVFHEQSRYDRDPVVQLNSRVVAPELLFNFAKVNFYPELSSGC
;
A
#
# COMPACT_ATOMS: atom_id res chain seq x y z
N MET A 1 -28.17 -38.96 -43.86
CA MET A 1 -27.03 -39.79 -43.41
C MET A 1 -25.79 -39.13 -43.98
N THR A 2 -24.82 -38.63 -43.26
CA THR A 2 -24.31 -38.94 -41.92
C THR A 2 -23.69 -37.67 -41.34
N GLY A 3 -23.97 -37.39 -40.06
CA GLY A 3 -23.14 -36.46 -39.29
C GLY A 3 -21.81 -37.11 -38.94
N THR A 4 -20.79 -36.29 -38.72
CA THR A 4 -19.69 -36.66 -37.84
C THR A 4 -19.32 -35.48 -36.93
N LYS A 5 -19.16 -35.84 -35.67
CA LYS A 5 -18.83 -35.02 -34.50
C LYS A 5 -17.53 -34.24 -34.67
N GLN A 6 -17.51 -33.05 -34.07
CA GLN A 6 -16.29 -32.35 -33.65
C GLN A 6 -15.42 -33.26 -32.75
N PRO A 7 -14.09 -33.06 -32.77
CA PRO A 7 -13.46 -32.79 -31.49
C PRO A 7 -12.55 -31.55 -31.48
N ASN A 8 -12.90 -30.62 -30.59
CA ASN A 8 -12.04 -30.00 -29.59
C ASN A 8 -10.52 -30.23 -29.73
N THR A 9 -9.76 -29.15 -29.99
CA THR A 9 -8.88 -28.49 -29.00
C THR A 9 -8.00 -27.45 -29.70
N LEU A 10 -8.46 -26.20 -29.75
CA LEU A 10 -7.56 -25.04 -29.57
C LEU A 10 -8.23 -24.07 -28.61
N LYS A 11 -8.46 -24.56 -27.39
CA LYS A 11 -8.34 -23.73 -26.18
C LYS A 11 -6.88 -23.30 -26.09
N ALA A 12 -6.50 -22.29 -26.86
CA ALA A 12 -5.31 -21.49 -26.60
C ALA A 12 -5.71 -20.00 -26.56
N LEU A 13 -6.92 -19.72 -26.07
CA LEU A 13 -7.24 -18.44 -25.43
C LEU A 13 -7.00 -18.58 -23.92
N SER A 14 -5.82 -19.10 -23.54
CA SER A 14 -5.32 -18.89 -22.18
C SER A 14 -4.70 -17.50 -22.17
N ASN A 15 -5.52 -16.51 -21.87
CA ASN A 15 -5.29 -15.60 -20.75
C ASN A 15 -3.83 -15.47 -20.28
N TRP A 16 -2.98 -14.78 -21.05
CA TRP A 16 -1.76 -14.15 -20.53
C TRP A 16 -1.71 -12.66 -20.90
N ARG A 17 -2.88 -12.03 -20.98
CA ARG A 17 -2.94 -10.59 -20.69
C ARG A 17 -2.60 -10.49 -19.21
N LEU A 18 -1.31 -10.34 -18.91
CA LEU A 18 -0.86 -9.76 -17.65
C LEU A 18 -1.77 -8.57 -17.43
N LYS A 19 -2.75 -8.72 -16.53
CA LYS A 19 -3.49 -7.58 -16.01
C LYS A 19 -2.42 -6.80 -15.28
N GLY A 20 -1.80 -5.85 -15.98
CA GLY A 20 -0.74 -5.02 -15.42
C GLY A 20 -1.28 -4.45 -14.13
N LEU A 21 -0.65 -4.81 -13.02
CA LEU A 21 -0.95 -4.21 -11.74
C LEU A 21 -0.49 -2.76 -11.85
N SER A 22 -1.44 -1.83 -11.97
CA SER A 22 -1.13 -0.41 -11.95
C SER A 22 -1.11 0.04 -10.51
N LEU A 23 0.05 0.51 -10.05
CA LEU A 23 0.19 1.22 -8.78
C LEU A 23 0.28 2.73 -9.08
N THR A 24 -0.60 3.52 -8.47
CA THR A 24 -0.66 4.97 -8.69
C THR A 24 -0.03 5.70 -7.51
N ILE A 25 0.99 6.51 -7.79
CA ILE A 25 1.58 7.47 -6.85
C ILE A 25 0.99 8.85 -7.15
N THR A 26 0.45 9.55 -6.15
CA THR A 26 -0.12 10.89 -6.30
C THR A 26 0.74 11.90 -5.55
N THR A 27 1.21 12.94 -6.25
CA THR A 27 1.91 14.08 -5.63
C THR A 27 1.07 15.36 -5.77
N GLY A 28 1.10 16.22 -4.75
CA GLY A 28 0.46 17.54 -4.80
C GLY A 28 1.08 18.48 -5.85
N ARG A 29 0.37 19.56 -6.17
CA ARG A 29 0.83 20.60 -7.11
C ARG A 29 1.48 21.74 -6.35
N GLU A 30 2.79 21.65 -6.10
CA GLU A 30 3.57 22.63 -5.33
C GLU A 30 4.95 22.88 -5.97
N SER A 31 5.62 23.98 -5.57
CA SER A 31 6.92 24.50 -6.07
C SER A 31 8.01 23.42 -6.24
N ASP A 32 8.85 23.55 -7.28
CA ASP A 32 9.81 22.54 -7.76
C ASP A 32 10.79 21.99 -6.72
N GLN A 33 11.06 22.73 -5.64
CA GLN A 33 12.00 22.32 -4.59
C GLN A 33 11.40 21.38 -3.54
N VAL A 34 10.07 21.29 -3.44
CA VAL A 34 9.37 20.36 -2.53
C VAL A 34 9.23 18.95 -3.16
N LYS A 35 9.50 18.82 -4.47
CA LYS A 35 9.17 17.60 -5.24
C LYS A 35 10.06 16.40 -4.92
N PHE A 36 11.38 16.56 -4.75
CA PHE A 36 12.27 15.39 -4.60
C PHE A 36 11.96 14.57 -3.34
N GLY A 37 11.82 15.24 -2.19
CA GLY A 37 11.52 14.57 -0.92
C GLY A 37 10.16 13.87 -0.94
N VAL A 38 9.13 14.57 -1.43
CA VAL A 38 7.77 14.00 -1.53
C VAL A 38 7.73 12.83 -2.51
N THR A 39 8.29 12.98 -3.72
CA THR A 39 8.32 11.88 -4.69
C THR A 39 9.11 10.68 -4.17
N SER A 40 10.23 10.90 -3.47
CA SER A 40 11.01 9.81 -2.85
C SER A 40 10.24 9.13 -1.73
N HIS A 41 9.49 9.88 -0.91
CA HIS A 41 8.64 9.37 0.15
C HIS A 41 7.51 8.47 -0.40
N GLU A 42 6.79 8.91 -1.43
CA GLU A 42 5.74 8.09 -2.05
C GLU A 42 6.31 6.84 -2.76
N LEU A 43 7.51 6.96 -3.34
CA LEU A 43 8.21 5.80 -3.89
C LEU A 43 8.64 4.82 -2.79
N ALA A 44 9.07 5.30 -1.62
CA ALA A 44 9.38 4.43 -0.49
C ALA A 44 8.14 3.66 0.00
N HIS A 45 6.97 4.31 0.04
CA HIS A 45 5.69 3.64 0.31
C HIS A 45 5.39 2.52 -0.70
N THR A 46 5.69 2.74 -1.98
CA THR A 46 5.59 1.72 -3.02
C THR A 46 6.50 0.50 -2.76
N LEU A 47 7.66 0.72 -2.15
CA LEU A 47 8.59 -0.34 -1.76
C LEU A 47 8.22 -1.03 -0.43
N GLY A 48 7.17 -0.58 0.25
CA GLY A 48 6.71 -1.16 1.53
C GLY A 48 7.29 -0.48 2.78
N VAL A 49 7.90 0.70 2.65
CA VAL A 49 8.32 1.50 3.80
C VAL A 49 7.10 2.21 4.38
N PHE A 50 6.92 2.14 5.70
CA PHE A 50 5.88 2.88 6.42
C PHE A 50 6.45 4.15 7.04
N HIS A 51 5.57 5.03 7.52
CA HIS A 51 5.98 6.18 8.31
C HIS A 51 6.88 5.78 9.49
N GLU A 52 7.98 6.50 9.70
CA GLU A 52 8.94 6.20 10.77
C GLU A 52 8.27 6.33 12.15
N GLN A 53 7.38 7.32 12.34
CA GLN A 53 6.60 7.45 13.57
C GLN A 53 5.57 6.33 13.74
N SER A 54 5.38 5.43 12.78
CA SER A 54 4.55 4.25 12.92
C SER A 54 5.32 3.01 13.36
N ARG A 55 6.62 3.12 13.64
CA ARG A 55 7.39 2.00 14.22
C ARG A 55 6.77 1.49 15.53
N TYR A 56 6.80 0.17 15.72
CA TYR A 56 6.32 -0.49 16.93
C TYR A 56 7.07 -0.04 18.19
N ASP A 57 8.33 0.36 18.05
CA ASP A 57 9.27 0.75 19.11
C ASP A 57 9.53 2.27 19.17
N ARG A 58 8.62 3.11 18.66
CA ARG A 58 8.82 4.57 18.65
C ARG A 58 8.79 5.24 20.03
N ASP A 59 8.06 4.66 20.99
CA ASP A 59 7.66 5.36 22.22
C ASP A 59 8.85 5.79 23.13
N PRO A 60 10.01 5.11 23.13
CA PRO A 60 11.22 5.59 23.80
C PRO A 60 11.85 6.84 23.19
N VAL A 61 11.57 7.16 21.93
CA VAL A 61 12.21 8.28 21.21
C VAL A 61 11.24 9.41 20.83
N VAL A 62 9.94 9.12 20.69
CA VAL A 62 8.91 10.09 20.31
C VAL A 62 7.61 9.79 21.06
N GLN A 63 6.94 10.83 21.57
CA GLN A 63 5.63 10.73 22.23
C GLN A 63 4.54 11.38 21.37
N LEU A 64 3.40 10.70 21.21
CA LEU A 64 2.21 11.25 20.55
C LEU A 64 1.37 12.04 21.55
N ASN A 65 1.24 13.35 21.36
CA ASN A 65 0.25 14.16 22.07
C ASN A 65 -1.11 14.07 21.37
N SER A 66 -1.95 13.12 21.77
CA SER A 66 -3.27 12.91 21.16
C SER A 66 -4.26 14.05 21.37
N ARG A 67 -4.00 15.00 22.29
CA ARG A 67 -4.91 16.11 22.58
C ARG A 67 -4.87 17.22 21.54
N VAL A 68 -3.82 17.27 20.71
CA VAL A 68 -3.63 18.27 19.66
C VAL A 68 -3.84 17.70 18.25
N VAL A 69 -4.27 16.43 18.17
CA VAL A 69 -4.59 15.76 16.91
C VAL A 69 -6.10 15.61 16.84
N ALA A 70 -6.70 15.95 15.69
CA ALA A 70 -8.12 15.75 15.47
C ALA A 70 -8.46 14.25 15.63
N PRO A 71 -9.51 13.87 16.38
CA PRO A 71 -9.80 12.47 16.67
C PRO A 71 -9.87 11.56 15.44
N GLU A 72 -10.44 12.06 14.34
CA GLU A 72 -10.57 11.38 13.06
C GLU A 72 -9.24 11.16 12.32
N LEU A 73 -8.15 11.83 12.73
CA LEU A 73 -6.81 11.70 12.14
C LEU A 73 -5.85 10.88 13.00
N LEU A 74 -6.26 10.43 14.20
CA LEU A 74 -5.39 9.67 15.10
C LEU A 74 -4.86 8.37 14.47
N PHE A 75 -5.60 7.77 13.54
CA PHE A 75 -5.20 6.55 12.84
C PHE A 75 -3.90 6.73 12.03
N ASN A 76 -3.58 7.95 11.58
CA ASN A 76 -2.32 8.24 10.87
C ASN A 76 -1.07 8.03 11.75
N PHE A 77 -1.25 7.95 13.07
CA PHE A 77 -0.20 7.72 14.06
C PHE A 77 -0.30 6.32 14.67
N ALA A 78 -1.02 5.38 14.06
CA ALA A 78 -1.02 4.00 14.52
C ALA A 78 0.38 3.37 14.39
N LYS A 79 0.75 2.51 15.35
CA LYS A 79 1.95 1.68 15.26
C LYS A 79 1.69 0.52 14.30
N VAL A 80 2.66 0.19 13.46
CA VAL A 80 2.65 -0.97 12.56
C VAL A 80 3.35 -2.10 13.30
N ASN A 81 2.57 -3.09 13.71
CA ASN A 81 3.06 -4.31 14.34
C ASN A 81 2.95 -5.48 13.34
N PHE A 82 4.07 -6.15 13.06
CA PHE A 82 4.09 -7.34 12.18
C PHE A 82 3.80 -8.66 12.90
N TYR A 83 3.44 -8.61 14.19
CA TYR A 83 3.08 -9.80 14.96
C TYR A 83 1.57 -9.94 15.08
N PRO A 84 0.94 -10.96 14.44
CA PRO A 84 -0.51 -11.15 14.46
C PRO A 84 -1.09 -11.54 15.83
N GLU A 85 -0.27 -11.80 16.85
CA GLU A 85 -0.74 -12.27 18.17
C GLU A 85 -0.70 -11.22 19.30
N LEU A 86 -0.30 -9.96 19.01
CA LEU A 86 -0.22 -8.91 20.04
C LEU A 86 -0.98 -7.62 19.66
N SER A 87 -1.94 -7.71 18.74
CA SER A 87 -2.76 -6.56 18.30
C SER A 87 -3.97 -6.24 19.19
N SER A 88 -4.23 -6.99 20.26
CA SER A 88 -5.25 -6.64 21.25
C SER A 88 -4.67 -5.75 22.35
N GLY A 89 -4.63 -4.44 22.12
CA GLY A 89 -4.28 -3.49 23.18
C GLY A 89 -4.05 -2.05 22.73
N CYS A 90 -5.00 -1.46 22.01
CA CYS A 90 -5.25 -0.02 22.05
C CYS A 90 -6.67 0.19 22.59
#